data_AF-A0A5C9E0P3-F1
#
_entry.id   AF-A0A5C9E0P3-F1
#
_cell.length_a   1.000
_cell.length_b   1.000
_cell.length_c   1.000
_cell.angle_alpha   90.00
_cell.angle_beta   90.00
_cell.angle_gamma   90.00
#
_symmetry.space_group_name_H-M   'P 1'
#
loop_
_entity.id
_entity.type
_entity.pdbx_description
1 polymer ?
#
loop_
_entity_poly.entity_id
_entity_poly.type
_entity_poly.pdbx_seq_one_letter_code
_entity_poly.pdbx_strand_id
1 'polypeptide(L)'
;MTVLEYRDSKFHEAQGQGSSEIILKVDDSSKKLILTIPSGVSLIQRRAAERNARSIQKSGFQTTRQGRIGKGYELVVEGHGGGLPDRLKHSPREVY
;
A
#
# COMPACT_ATOMS: atom_id res chain seq x y z
N MET A 1 9.28 -3.84 -13.09
CA MET A 1 8.84 -3.36 -11.78
C MET A 1 8.24 -1.98 -11.96
N THR A 2 6.99 -1.76 -11.54
CA THR A 2 6.29 -0.47 -11.66
C THR A 2 6.28 0.20 -10.29
N VAL A 3 6.61 1.48 -10.22
CA VAL A 3 6.61 2.24 -8.96
C VAL A 3 5.42 3.19 -8.96
N LEU A 4 4.63 3.13 -7.91
CA LEU A 4 3.53 4.05 -7.66
C LEU A 4 3.88 4.91 -6.45
N GLU A 5 3.59 6.19 -6.52
CA GLU A 5 3.81 7.12 -5.42
C GLU A 5 2.50 7.65 -4.88
N TYR A 6 2.42 7.81 -3.56
CA TYR A 6 1.23 8.34 -2.92
C TYR A 6 1.27 9.87 -2.91
N ARG A 7 0.33 10.52 -3.58
CA ARG A 7 0.14 11.98 -3.61
C ARG A 7 -1.35 12.28 -3.66
N ASP A 8 -1.78 13.41 -3.12
CA ASP A 8 -3.18 13.86 -3.20
C ASP A 8 -4.21 12.78 -2.79
N SER A 9 -3.85 12.01 -1.75
CA SER A 9 -4.63 10.89 -1.21
C SER A 9 -4.81 9.66 -2.12
N LYS A 10 -4.08 9.56 -3.24
CA LYS A 10 -4.17 8.47 -4.24
C LYS A 10 -2.77 8.02 -4.69
N PHE A 11 -2.71 6.87 -5.38
CA PHE A 11 -1.48 6.41 -6.00
C PHE A 11 -1.38 6.89 -7.45
N HIS A 12 -0.20 7.36 -7.82
CA HIS A 12 0.13 7.82 -9.16
C HIS A 12 1.34 7.03 -9.67
N GLU A 13 1.40 6.79 -10.98
CA GLU A 13 2.57 6.13 -11.58
C GLU A 13 3.77 7.08 -11.53
N ALA A 14 4.84 6.65 -10.86
CA ALA A 14 6.07 7.43 -10.75
C ALA A 14 7.01 7.07 -11.90
N GLN A 15 7.58 8.08 -12.56
CA GLN A 15 8.69 7.88 -13.50
C GLN A 15 10.00 7.87 -12.71
N GLY A 16 10.44 6.69 -12.25
CA GLY A 16 11.69 6.50 -11.52
C GLY A 16 11.49 6.22 -10.03
N GLN A 17 12.23 6.93 -9.17
CA GLN A 17 12.30 6.63 -7.73
C GLN A 17 11.08 7.09 -6.90
N GLY A 18 10.16 7.85 -7.50
CA GLY A 18 9.08 8.54 -6.77
C GLY A 18 9.63 9.70 -5.94
N SER A 19 8.90 10.81 -5.85
CA SER A 19 9.29 11.92 -4.95
C SER A 19 8.48 11.96 -3.66
N SER A 20 7.45 11.12 -3.55
CA SER A 20 6.67 10.98 -2.33
C SER A 20 7.37 10.11 -1.31
N GLU A 21 7.13 10.43 -0.04
CA GLU A 21 7.59 9.63 1.10
C GLU A 21 6.97 8.21 1.11
N ILE A 22 5.70 8.08 0.72
CA ILE A 22 5.00 6.79 0.65
C ILE A 22 5.02 6.25 -0.78
N ILE A 23 5.52 5.03 -0.93
CA ILE A 23 5.76 4.39 -2.23
C ILE A 23 5.11 3.01 -2.24
N LEU A 24 4.50 2.63 -3.36
CA LEU A 24 3.96 1.30 -3.61
C LEU A 24 4.65 0.71 -4.85
N LYS A 25 5.50 -0.30 -4.65
CA LYS A 25 6.17 -1.01 -5.73
C LYS A 25 5.32 -2.20 -6.16
N VAL A 26 5.09 -2.33 -7.46
CA VAL A 26 4.42 -3.47 -8.07
C VAL A 26 5.49 -4.35 -8.71
N ASP A 27 5.70 -5.52 -8.11
CA ASP A 27 6.56 -6.57 -8.64
C ASP A 27 5.70 -7.61 -9.35
N ASP A 28 5.77 -7.61 -10.68
CA ASP A 28 5.03 -8.55 -11.51
C ASP A 28 5.63 -9.96 -11.50
N SER A 29 6.96 -10.05 -11.34
CA SER A 29 7.68 -11.32 -11.32
C SER A 29 7.38 -12.11 -10.06
N SER A 30 7.34 -11.41 -8.92
CA SER A 30 7.00 -12.02 -7.62
C SER A 30 5.51 -11.97 -7.29
N LYS A 31 4.68 -11.36 -8.15
CA LYS A 31 3.25 -11.09 -7.91
C LYS A 31 2.99 -10.42 -6.54
N LYS A 32 3.79 -9.39 -6.23
CA LYS A 32 3.76 -8.66 -4.95
C LYS A 32 3.48 -7.17 -5.13
N LEU A 33 2.79 -6.60 -4.15
CA LEU A 33 2.57 -5.18 -3.94
C LEU A 33 3.30 -4.78 -2.67
N ILE A 34 4.41 -4.07 -2.80
CA ILE A 34 5.28 -3.71 -1.68
C ILE A 34 5.01 -2.24 -1.35
N LEU A 35 4.24 -2.00 -0.29
CA LEU A 35 3.91 -0.67 0.22
C LEU A 35 4.96 -0.23 1.25
N THR A 36 5.80 0.73 0.89
CA THR A 36 6.79 1.34 1.78
C THR A 36 6.24 2.61 2.42
N ILE A 37 6.19 2.66 3.75
CA ILE A 37 5.71 3.81 4.53
C ILE A 37 6.78 4.23 5.55
N PRO A 38 7.32 5.46 5.48
CA PRO A 38 8.31 5.94 6.43
C PRO A 38 7.69 6.29 7.80
N SER A 39 8.52 6.28 8.84
CA SER A 39 8.12 6.48 10.24
C SER A 39 7.66 7.90 10.59
N GLY A 40 7.90 8.89 9.71
CA GLY A 40 7.47 10.29 9.88
C GLY A 40 6.05 10.59 9.41
N VAL A 41 5.37 9.62 8.79
CA VAL A 41 4.05 9.80 8.18
C VAL A 41 2.95 9.72 9.24
N SER A 42 1.97 10.61 9.15
CA SER A 42 0.81 10.60 10.07
C SER A 42 0.03 9.27 9.99
N LEU A 43 -0.56 8.84 11.11
CA LEU A 43 -1.40 7.63 11.15
C LEU A 43 -2.55 7.66 10.14
N ILE A 44 -3.07 8.85 9.84
CA ILE A 44 -4.15 9.05 8.86
C ILE A 44 -3.63 8.75 7.45
N GLN A 45 -2.49 9.32 7.06
CA GLN A 45 -1.87 9.07 5.76
C GLN A 45 -1.46 7.61 5.61
N ARG A 46 -0.91 6.99 6.66
CA ARG A 46 -0.61 5.55 6.69
C ARG A 46 -1.85 4.71 6.38
N ARG A 47 -2.94 4.91 7.13
CA ARG A 47 -4.19 4.16 6.92
C ARG A 47 -4.78 4.41 5.53
N ALA A 48 -4.70 5.65 5.03
CA ALA A 48 -5.19 6.00 3.71
C ALA A 48 -4.37 5.33 2.60
N ALA A 49 -3.04 5.28 2.72
CA ALA A 49 -2.16 4.58 1.80
C ALA A 49 -2.42 3.07 1.81
N GLU A 50 -2.50 2.45 3.00
CA GLU A 50 -2.82 1.02 3.14
C GLU A 50 -4.18 0.68 2.50
N ARG A 51 -5.22 1.50 2.74
CA ARG A 51 -6.54 1.32 2.13
C ARG A 51 -6.47 1.38 0.60
N ASN A 52 -5.75 2.36 0.06
CA ASN A 52 -5.58 2.49 -1.39
C ASN A 52 -4.79 1.31 -1.98
N ALA A 53 -3.75 0.83 -1.30
CA ALA A 53 -2.97 -0.32 -1.74
C ALA A 53 -3.81 -1.61 -1.75
N ARG A 54 -4.65 -1.82 -0.72
CA ARG A 54 -5.65 -2.92 -0.70
C ARG A 54 -6.67 -2.78 -1.82
N SER A 55 -7.11 -1.56 -2.14
CA SER A 55 -8.01 -1.35 -3.28
C SER A 55 -7.34 -1.79 -4.58
N ILE A 56 -6.07 -1.41 -4.80
CA ILE A 56 -5.27 -1.83 -5.95
C ILE A 56 -5.11 -3.36 -5.98
N GLN A 57 -4.85 -3.98 -4.84
CA GLN A 57 -4.79 -5.44 -4.72
C GLN A 57 -6.08 -6.11 -5.22
N LYS A 58 -7.24 -5.53 -4.90
CA LYS A 58 -8.56 -6.08 -5.25
C LYS A 58 -8.97 -5.79 -6.70
N SER A 59 -8.81 -4.55 -7.16
CA SER A 59 -9.31 -4.09 -8.47
C SER A 59 -8.25 -4.06 -9.57
N GLY A 60 -6.99 -4.08 -9.20
CA GLY A 60 -5.87 -3.69 -10.05
C GLY A 60 -5.69 -2.18 -10.11
N PHE A 61 -4.48 -1.75 -10.44
CA PHE A 61 -4.13 -0.38 -10.78
C PHE A 61 -4.08 -0.21 -12.29
N GLN A 62 -4.75 0.81 -12.82
CA GLN A 62 -4.72 1.14 -14.23
C GLN A 62 -3.45 1.96 -14.52
N THR A 63 -2.51 1.39 -15.27
CA THR A 63 -1.31 2.10 -15.70
C THR A 63 -1.60 3.04 -16.86
N THR A 64 -0.74 4.04 -17.05
CA THR A 64 -0.78 4.97 -18.19
C THR A 64 -0.63 4.25 -19.53
N ARG A 65 0.04 3.08 -19.54
CA ARG A 65 0.25 2.22 -20.72
C ARG A 65 -0.90 1.23 -21.00
N GLN A 66 -2.11 1.54 -20.52
CA GLN A 66 -3.34 0.75 -20.72
C GLN A 66 -3.34 -0.70 -20.14
N GLY A 67 -2.38 -1.08 -19.32
CA GLY A 67 -2.39 -2.36 -18.58
C GLY A 67 -2.94 -2.24 -17.16
N ARG A 68 -3.73 -3.22 -16.70
CA ARG A 68 -4.04 -3.37 -15.25
C ARG A 68 -3.01 -4.25 -14.59
N ILE A 69 -2.44 -3.77 -13.49
CA ILE A 69 -1.41 -4.49 -12.71
C ILE A 69 -1.82 -4.61 -11.24
N GLY A 70 -1.23 -5.57 -10.53
CA GLY A 70 -1.41 -5.67 -9.07
C GLY A 70 -2.69 -6.36 -8.60
N LYS A 71 -3.61 -6.74 -9.50
CA LYS A 71 -4.82 -7.48 -9.12
C LYS A 71 -4.46 -8.88 -8.62
N GLY A 72 -4.88 -9.21 -7.40
CA GLY A 72 -4.64 -10.51 -6.77
C GLY A 72 -3.20 -10.70 -6.27
N TYR A 73 -2.38 -9.65 -6.24
CA TYR A 73 -0.99 -9.75 -5.78
C TYR A 73 -0.94 -9.79 -4.26
N GLU A 74 0.15 -10.30 -3.69
CA GLU A 74 0.34 -10.29 -2.24
C GLU A 74 0.73 -8.87 -1.80
N LEU A 75 -0.07 -8.26 -0.91
CA LEU A 75 0.24 -6.95 -0.33
C LEU A 75 1.18 -7.10 0.87
N VAL A 76 2.42 -6.64 0.70
CA VAL A 76 3.45 -6.56 1.72
C VAL A 76 3.58 -5.10 2.14
N VAL A 77 3.37 -4.80 3.43
CA VAL A 77 3.54 -3.44 3.95
C VAL A 77 4.86 -3.36 4.71
N GLU A 78 5.82 -2.64 4.16
CA GLU A 78 7.13 -2.37 4.73
C GLU A 78 7.12 -0.98 5.39
N GLY A 79 7.15 -0.94 6.71
CA GLY A 79 7.26 0.32 7.44
C GLY A 79 7.81 0.10 8.84
N HIS A 80 8.79 0.91 9.24
CA HIS A 80 9.28 0.98 10.62
C HIS A 80 8.22 1.69 11.47
N GLY A 81 7.17 0.96 11.83
CA GLY A 81 6.05 1.52 12.56
C GLY A 81 5.20 0.42 13.13
N GLY A 82 5.75 -0.24 14.16
CA GLY A 82 5.09 -1.05 15.18
C GLY A 82 3.88 -1.84 14.71
N GLY A 83 4.01 -3.18 14.68
CA GLY A 83 2.84 -4.04 14.70
C GLY A 83 1.83 -3.51 15.71
N LEU A 84 0.54 -3.50 15.33
CA LEU A 84 -0.55 -3.22 16.25
C LEU A 84 -0.25 -3.95 17.58
N PRO A 85 -0.18 -3.24 18.72
CA PRO A 85 -0.04 -3.90 20.01
C PRO A 85 -1.08 -5.02 20.09
N ASP A 86 -0.74 -6.21 20.58
CA ASP A 86 -1.64 -7.39 20.57
C ASP A 86 -3.03 -7.08 21.14
N ARG A 87 -3.13 -6.10 22.03
CA ARG A 87 -4.39 -5.57 22.60
C ARG A 87 -5.39 -5.01 21.59
N LEU A 88 -4.96 -4.65 20.37
CA LEU A 88 -5.83 -4.17 19.28
C LEU A 88 -6.10 -5.24 18.22
N LYS A 89 -5.51 -6.43 18.33
CA LYS A 89 -5.85 -7.59 17.47
C LYS A 89 -7.13 -8.31 17.92
N HIS A 90 -7.55 -8.10 19.17
CA HIS A 90 -8.76 -8.71 19.72
C HIS A 90 -9.93 -7.73 19.66
N SER A 91 -10.95 -8.07 18.87
CA SER A 91 -12.25 -7.40 18.90
C SER A 91 -12.91 -7.68 20.26
N PRO A 92 -13.43 -6.68 21.01
CA PRO A 92 -14.14 -6.92 22.27
C PRO A 92 -15.53 -7.55 22.10
N ARG A 93 -15.97 -7.78 20.86
CA ARG A 93 -17.27 -8.34 20.54
C ARG A 93 -17.15 -9.84 20.33
N GLU A 94 -17.19 -10.58 21.43
CA GLU A 94 -17.85 -11.88 21.58
C GLU A 94 -17.56 -12.41 22.99
N VAL A 95 -18.32 -11.91 23.98
CA VAL A 95 -18.58 -12.67 25.20
C VAL A 95 -20.08 -12.57 25.44
N TYR A 96 -20.75 -13.66 25.05
CA TYR A 96 -22.08 -14.15 25.38
C TYR A 96 -23.17 -13.15 25.83
#